data_AF-A0A8T0LBV4-F1
#
_entry.id   AF-A0A8T0LBV4-F1
#
_cell.length_a   1.000
_cell.length_b   1.000
_cell.length_c   1.000
_cell.angle_alpha   90.00
_cell.angle_beta   90.00
_cell.angle_gamma   90.00
#
_symmetry.space_group_name_H-M   'P 1'
#
loop_
_entity.id
_entity.type
_entity.pdbx_description
1 polymer ?
#
loop_
_entity_poly.entity_id
_entity_poly.type
_entity_poly.pdbx_seq_one_letter_code
_entity_poly.pdbx_strand_id
1 'polypeptide(L)'
;MSMGLRLDVTTRWNSTYLMLESAINYKEAFEILKVVDRNYKNCPSSEEWNRGEKICQFLEPFYEITNMMSGSSYPTSNLYFMQIWKIQLIIKENLLNEDVTLKDMAYNMKEKFQKYWKEYSIGLGFGSILDPRLKVDFITHCYKKLDPLTYAEKTKEVLEKFKRLFKE
;
A
#
# COMPACT_ATOMS: atom_id res chain seq x y z
N MET A 1 -23.57 -8.93 4.64
CA MET A 1 -23.59 -7.80 5.59
C MET A 1 -23.69 -6.51 4.77
N SER A 2 -24.69 -5.67 4.99
CA SER A 2 -24.76 -4.36 4.32
C SER A 2 -23.63 -3.47 4.85
N MET A 3 -22.77 -3.00 3.96
CA MET A 3 -21.65 -2.13 4.32
C MET A 3 -22.21 -0.71 4.56
N GLY A 4 -22.50 -0.35 5.81
CA GLY A 4 -23.01 1.01 6.12
C GLY A 4 -21.95 2.10 5.93
N LEU A 5 -22.38 3.35 5.78
CA LEU A 5 -21.49 4.53 5.64
C LEU A 5 -20.50 4.62 6.80
N ARG A 6 -19.23 4.92 6.46
CA ARG A 6 -18.12 5.06 7.41
C ARG A 6 -17.57 6.47 7.33
N LEU A 7 -17.25 7.05 8.48
CA LEU A 7 -16.58 8.36 8.54
C LEU A 7 -15.06 8.18 8.46
N ASP A 8 -14.39 9.13 7.81
CA ASP A 8 -12.95 9.24 7.88
C ASP A 8 -12.52 9.62 9.31
N VAL A 9 -11.40 9.03 9.75
CA VAL A 9 -10.81 9.24 11.07
C VAL A 9 -9.33 9.51 10.86
N THR A 10 -8.92 10.77 10.97
CA THR A 10 -7.56 11.23 10.63
C THR A 10 -6.42 10.48 11.33
N THR A 11 -6.67 9.91 12.51
CA THR A 11 -5.68 9.11 13.27
C THR A 11 -5.64 7.62 12.86
N ARG A 12 -6.60 7.16 12.05
CA ARG A 12 -6.68 5.78 11.56
C ARG A 12 -6.36 5.75 10.08
N TRP A 13 -5.12 5.40 9.76
CA TRP A 13 -4.60 5.40 8.40
C TRP A 13 -5.43 4.69 7.31
N ASN A 14 -6.27 3.70 7.65
CA ASN A 14 -7.14 3.01 6.70
C ASN A 14 -8.54 3.63 6.55
N SER A 15 -8.91 4.60 7.37
CA SER A 15 -10.29 5.13 7.41
C SER A 15 -10.71 5.79 6.12
N THR A 16 -9.78 6.46 5.44
CA THR A 16 -10.10 7.17 4.19
C THR A 16 -10.50 6.20 3.09
N TYR A 17 -9.75 5.10 2.93
CA TYR A 17 -10.14 4.03 2.00
C TYR A 17 -11.51 3.45 2.37
N LEU A 18 -11.72 3.11 3.64
CA LEU A 18 -12.98 2.50 4.09
C LEU A 18 -14.19 3.44 3.96
N MET A 19 -13.98 4.74 4.14
CA MET A 19 -15.00 5.76 3.89
C MET A 19 -15.33 5.80 2.40
N LEU A 20 -14.33 5.90 1.52
CA LEU A 20 -14.54 6.00 0.08
C LEU A 20 -15.19 4.73 -0.48
N GLU A 21 -14.67 3.55 -0.14
CA GLU A 21 -15.20 2.23 -0.51
C GLU A 21 -16.70 2.15 -0.18
N SER A 22 -17.08 2.58 1.02
CA SER A 22 -18.49 2.59 1.44
C SER A 22 -19.29 3.68 0.73
N ALA A 23 -18.80 4.92 0.70
CA ALA A 23 -19.54 6.07 0.14
C ALA A 23 -19.85 5.92 -1.34
N ILE A 24 -18.93 5.34 -2.13
CA ILE A 24 -19.11 5.08 -3.56
C ILE A 24 -20.31 4.15 -3.79
N ASN A 25 -20.52 3.14 -2.94
CA ASN A 25 -21.68 2.24 -3.02
C ASN A 25 -23.02 2.95 -2.74
N TYR A 26 -23.00 4.13 -2.13
CA TYR A 26 -24.18 4.93 -1.81
C TYR A 26 -24.34 6.16 -2.71
N LYS A 27 -23.59 6.27 -3.80
CA LYS A 27 -23.64 7.41 -4.73
C LYS A 27 -25.07 7.80 -5.14
N GLU A 28 -25.89 6.82 -5.53
CA GLU A 28 -27.30 7.05 -5.88
C GLU A 28 -28.14 7.54 -4.69
N ALA A 29 -27.88 7.01 -3.49
CA ALA A 29 -28.59 7.43 -2.28
C ALA A 29 -28.28 8.90 -1.92
N PHE A 30 -27.05 9.37 -2.14
CA PHE A 30 -26.69 10.78 -1.97
C PHE A 30 -27.43 11.68 -2.97
N GLU A 31 -27.55 11.26 -4.23
CA GLU A 31 -28.31 12.00 -5.25
C GLU A 31 -29.80 12.05 -4.92
N ILE A 32 -30.40 10.95 -4.46
CA ILE A 32 -31.79 10.94 -3.99
C ILE A 32 -31.96 11.87 -2.78
N LEU A 33 -31.03 11.83 -1.82
CA LEU A 33 -31.07 12.69 -0.64
C LEU A 33 -31.06 14.18 -1.02
N LYS A 34 -30.31 14.57 -2.05
CA LYS A 34 -30.28 15.95 -2.58
C LYS A 34 -31.63 16.41 -3.12
N VAL A 35 -32.42 15.48 -3.67
CA VAL A 35 -33.77 15.77 -4.17
C VAL A 35 -34.78 15.85 -3.03
N VAL A 36 -34.67 14.95 -2.04
CA VAL A 36 -35.65 14.80 -0.95
C VAL A 36 -35.45 15.83 0.17
N ASP A 37 -34.20 16.08 0.57
CA ASP A 37 -33.87 17.03 1.64
C ASP A 37 -33.30 18.33 1.06
N ARG A 38 -34.12 19.38 1.07
CA ARG A 38 -33.74 20.73 0.60
C ARG A 38 -32.59 21.36 1.40
N ASN A 39 -32.30 20.87 2.60
CA ASN A 39 -31.19 21.35 3.42
C ASN A 39 -29.87 20.64 3.08
N TYR A 40 -29.91 19.51 2.36
CA TYR A 40 -28.71 18.80 1.94
C TYR A 40 -28.05 19.46 0.73
N LYS A 41 -27.01 20.26 1.00
CA LYS A 41 -26.28 21.04 -0.03
C LYS A 41 -24.94 20.43 -0.44
N ASN A 42 -24.50 19.36 0.22
CA ASN A 42 -23.14 18.82 0.11
C ASN A 42 -23.09 17.50 -0.69
N CYS A 43 -23.94 17.36 -1.71
CA CYS A 43 -23.88 16.22 -2.61
C CYS A 43 -22.65 16.35 -3.53
N PRO A 44 -21.73 15.37 -3.56
CA PRO A 44 -20.57 15.44 -4.43
C PRO A 44 -21.00 15.52 -5.90
N SER A 45 -20.27 16.30 -6.67
CA SER A 45 -20.42 16.38 -8.13
C SER A 45 -19.93 15.11 -8.81
N SER A 46 -20.28 14.94 -10.09
CA SER A 46 -19.79 13.81 -10.91
C SER A 46 -18.26 13.75 -10.98
N GLU A 47 -17.60 14.92 -11.00
CA GLU A 47 -16.14 15.02 -11.01
C GLU A 47 -15.54 14.60 -9.66
N GLU A 48 -16.12 15.03 -8.54
CA GLU A 48 -15.69 14.62 -7.21
C GLU A 48 -15.88 13.12 -6.99
N TRP A 49 -16.98 12.54 -7.48
CA TRP A 49 -17.17 11.09 -7.46
C TRP A 49 -16.11 10.35 -8.27
N ASN A 50 -15.82 10.81 -9.50
CA ASN A 50 -14.78 10.20 -10.33
C ASN A 50 -13.41 10.26 -9.64
N ARG A 51 -13.08 11.40 -9.02
CA ARG A 51 -11.85 11.56 -8.25
C ARG A 51 -11.82 10.64 -7.03
N GLY A 52 -12.92 10.53 -6.30
CA GLY A 52 -13.07 9.63 -5.16
C GLY A 52 -12.86 8.16 -5.53
N GLU A 53 -13.42 7.72 -6.66
CA GLU A 53 -13.25 6.37 -7.20
C GLU A 53 -11.77 6.07 -7.53
N LYS A 54 -11.08 7.00 -8.22
CA LYS A 54 -9.64 6.87 -8.51
C LYS A 54 -8.78 6.80 -7.26
N ILE A 55 -9.06 7.65 -6.27
CA ILE A 55 -8.35 7.64 -4.98
C ILE A 55 -8.62 6.33 -4.24
N CYS A 56 -9.86 5.84 -4.24
CA CYS A 56 -10.22 4.57 -3.62
C CYS A 56 -9.43 3.41 -4.21
N GLN A 57 -9.37 3.32 -5.55
CA GLN A 57 -8.58 2.31 -6.27
C GLN A 57 -7.09 2.42 -5.97
N PHE A 58 -6.55 3.64 -5.88
CA PHE A 58 -5.15 3.86 -5.53
C PHE A 58 -4.84 3.38 -4.10
N LEU A 59 -5.75 3.59 -3.14
CA LEU A 59 -5.57 3.23 -1.73
C LEU A 59 -5.82 1.74 -1.44
N GLU A 60 -6.63 1.06 -2.24
CA GLU A 60 -7.02 -0.35 -2.09
C GLU A 60 -5.84 -1.31 -1.82
N PRO A 61 -4.78 -1.36 -2.65
CA PRO A 61 -3.71 -2.32 -2.41
C PRO A 61 -2.95 -2.04 -1.10
N PHE A 62 -2.89 -0.79 -0.65
CA PHE A 62 -2.29 -0.46 0.65
C PHE A 62 -3.16 -0.99 1.80
N TYR A 63 -4.48 -0.87 1.69
CA TYR A 63 -5.41 -1.41 2.67
C TYR A 63 -5.33 -2.94 2.76
N GLU A 64 -5.34 -3.64 1.62
CA GLU A 64 -5.24 -5.10 1.58
C GLU A 64 -3.95 -5.60 2.21
N ILE A 65 -2.82 -5.01 1.82
CA ILE A 65 -1.50 -5.35 2.35
C ILE A 65 -1.47 -5.13 3.86
N THR A 66 -2.01 -4.01 4.31
CA THR A 66 -2.09 -3.67 5.73
C THR A 66 -2.85 -4.69 6.55
N ASN A 67 -4.04 -5.09 6.08
CA ASN A 67 -4.84 -6.09 6.75
C ASN A 67 -4.10 -7.42 6.79
N MET A 68 -3.45 -7.81 5.69
CA MET A 68 -2.63 -9.02 5.63
C MET A 68 -1.47 -8.98 6.64
N MET A 69 -0.84 -7.82 6.83
CA MET A 69 0.24 -7.67 7.80
C MET A 69 -0.23 -7.55 9.25
N SER A 70 -1.50 -7.21 9.46
CA SER A 70 -2.12 -7.08 10.79
C SER A 70 -2.67 -8.41 11.33
N GLY A 71 -2.62 -9.49 10.53
CA GLY A 71 -3.04 -10.82 10.95
C GLY A 71 -2.14 -11.39 12.05
N SER A 72 -2.75 -12.03 13.05
CA SER A 72 -2.05 -12.65 14.18
C SER A 72 -2.13 -14.19 14.20
N SER A 73 -2.89 -14.79 13.29
CA SER A 73 -3.13 -16.24 13.22
C SER A 73 -2.09 -17.00 12.38
N TYR A 74 -1.09 -16.32 11.81
CA TYR A 74 -0.04 -16.92 10.99
C TYR A 74 1.28 -16.15 11.13
N PRO A 75 2.44 -16.78 10.85
CA PRO A 75 3.71 -16.07 10.74
C PRO A 75 3.62 -15.02 9.63
N THR A 76 3.75 -13.75 10.00
CA THR A 76 3.75 -12.62 9.06
C THR A 76 5.18 -12.27 8.61
N SER A 77 6.20 -12.63 9.39
CA SER A 77 7.62 -12.29 9.23
C SER A 77 8.16 -12.59 7.82
N ASN A 78 7.83 -13.75 7.26
CA ASN A 78 8.24 -14.17 5.92
C ASN A 78 7.49 -13.45 4.80
N LEU A 79 6.30 -12.90 5.08
CA LEU A 79 5.48 -12.17 4.11
C LEU A 79 5.84 -10.68 4.04
N TYR A 80 6.36 -10.09 5.14
CA TYR A 80 6.66 -8.66 5.24
C TYR A 80 7.47 -8.15 4.06
N PHE A 81 8.56 -8.83 3.68
CA PHE A 81 9.42 -8.36 2.60
C PHE A 81 8.66 -8.19 1.28
N MET A 82 7.90 -9.21 0.88
CA MET A 82 7.11 -9.17 -0.35
C MET A 82 6.07 -8.06 -0.30
N GLN A 83 5.42 -7.87 0.85
CA GLN A 83 4.40 -6.83 1.00
C GLN A 83 4.97 -5.41 0.99
N ILE A 84 6.07 -5.16 1.71
CA ILE A 84 6.78 -3.87 1.69
C ILE A 84 7.33 -3.58 0.28
N TRP A 85 7.84 -4.61 -0.40
CA TRP A 85 8.27 -4.50 -1.79
C TRP A 85 7.11 -4.09 -2.72
N LYS A 86 5.93 -4.72 -2.58
CA LYS A 86 4.73 -4.36 -3.36
C LYS A 86 4.32 -2.91 -3.12
N ILE A 87 4.27 -2.47 -1.86
CA ILE A 87 3.99 -1.07 -1.49
C ILE A 87 4.96 -0.12 -2.21
N GLN A 88 6.27 -0.41 -2.15
CA GLN A 88 7.26 0.45 -2.80
C GLN A 88 7.10 0.46 -4.32
N LEU A 89 6.78 -0.68 -4.93
CA LEU A 89 6.56 -0.79 -6.36
C LEU A 89 5.36 0.05 -6.81
N ILE A 90 4.22 -0.07 -6.11
CA ILE A 90 3.00 0.69 -6.40
C ILE A 90 3.28 2.20 -6.29
N ILE A 91 3.97 2.63 -5.22
CA ILE A 91 4.37 4.03 -5.06
C ILE A 91 5.22 4.48 -6.26
N LYS A 92 6.24 3.69 -6.64
CA LYS A 92 7.16 4.04 -7.73
C LYS A 92 6.44 4.15 -9.08
N GLU A 93 5.55 3.22 -9.39
CA GLU A 93 4.77 3.21 -10.63
C GLU A 93 3.86 4.46 -10.70
N ASN A 94 3.27 4.87 -9.57
CA ASN A 94 2.39 6.04 -9.51
C ASN A 94 3.12 7.39 -9.49
N LEU A 95 4.45 7.44 -9.35
CA LEU A 95 5.22 8.69 -9.52
C LEU A 95 5.18 9.22 -10.97
N LEU A 96 4.87 8.33 -11.92
CA LEU A 96 4.76 8.65 -13.35
C LEU A 96 3.29 8.71 -13.80
N ASN A 97 2.35 8.74 -12.87
CA ASN A 97 0.92 8.79 -13.17
C ASN A 97 0.59 10.11 -13.89
N GLU A 98 -0.29 10.04 -14.89
CA GLU A 98 -0.80 11.21 -15.63
C GLU A 98 -1.74 12.05 -14.77
N ASP A 99 -2.46 11.41 -13.83
CA ASP A 99 -3.30 12.10 -12.86
C ASP A 99 -2.42 12.78 -11.80
N VAL A 100 -2.37 14.12 -11.87
CA VAL A 100 -1.56 14.95 -10.98
C VAL A 100 -1.88 14.69 -9.50
N THR A 101 -3.15 14.42 -9.17
CA THR A 101 -3.53 14.13 -7.77
C THR A 101 -2.88 12.84 -7.29
N LEU A 102 -2.98 11.77 -8.08
CA LEU A 102 -2.40 10.47 -7.71
C LEU A 102 -0.88 10.52 -7.68
N LYS A 103 -0.28 11.27 -8.60
CA LYS A 103 1.16 11.52 -8.63
C LYS A 103 1.66 12.24 -7.38
N ASP A 104 0.96 13.30 -6.96
CA ASP A 104 1.31 14.05 -5.74
C ASP A 104 1.10 13.18 -4.48
N MET A 105 0.04 12.38 -4.44
CA MET A 105 -0.16 11.39 -3.38
C MET A 105 1.00 10.39 -3.32
N ALA A 106 1.40 9.82 -4.46
CA ALA A 106 2.53 8.90 -4.55
C ALA A 106 3.84 9.56 -4.11
N TYR A 107 4.06 10.83 -4.43
CA TYR A 107 5.24 11.58 -3.97
C TYR A 107 5.26 11.70 -2.44
N ASN A 108 4.16 12.15 -1.84
CA ASN A 108 4.04 12.27 -0.39
C ASN A 108 4.20 10.92 0.33
N MET A 109 3.61 9.85 -0.23
CA MET A 109 3.75 8.50 0.29
C MET A 109 5.18 7.98 0.15
N LYS A 110 5.87 8.29 -0.95
CA LYS A 110 7.29 7.95 -1.14
C LYS A 110 8.16 8.57 -0.05
N GLU A 111 7.98 9.86 0.27
CA GLU A 111 8.77 10.51 1.30
C GLU A 111 8.57 9.86 2.66
N LYS A 112 7.31 9.56 3.04
CA LYS A 112 7.01 8.85 4.28
C LYS A 112 7.56 7.43 4.27
N PHE A 113 7.42 6.72 3.16
CA PHE A 113 7.94 5.36 3.00
C PHE A 113 9.46 5.36 3.16
N GLN A 114 10.16 6.26 2.46
CA GLN A 114 11.62 6.38 2.56
C GLN A 114 12.06 6.77 3.96
N LYS A 115 11.31 7.60 4.71
CA LYS A 115 11.65 7.93 6.10
C LYS A 115 11.73 6.69 7.01
N TYR A 116 10.79 5.74 6.87
CA TYR A 116 10.70 4.58 7.76
C TYR A 116 11.38 3.33 7.21
N TRP A 117 11.54 3.23 5.88
CA TRP A 117 12.03 2.04 5.18
C TRP A 117 13.32 2.30 4.38
N LYS A 118 14.03 3.42 4.64
CA LYS A 118 15.36 3.69 4.04
C LYS A 118 16.34 2.55 4.28
N GLU A 119 16.25 1.99 5.48
CA GLU A 119 16.93 0.80 5.91
C GLU A 119 15.94 -0.34 5.73
N TYR A 120 15.88 -0.93 4.54
CA TYR A 120 15.25 -2.25 4.42
C TYR A 120 15.85 -3.12 5.52
N SER A 121 15.00 -3.56 6.45
CA SER A 121 15.48 -4.42 7.52
C SER A 121 16.07 -5.65 6.83
N ILE A 122 17.38 -5.82 6.95
CA ILE A 122 18.10 -7.01 6.51
C ILE A 122 17.44 -8.25 7.12
N GLY A 123 16.85 -8.11 8.30
CA GLY A 123 15.98 -9.11 8.93
C GLY A 123 14.75 -9.51 8.11
N LEU A 124 14.08 -8.59 7.41
CA LEU A 124 13.00 -8.94 6.46
C LEU A 124 13.54 -9.75 5.28
N GLY A 125 14.74 -9.41 4.81
CA GLY A 125 15.46 -10.20 3.82
C GLY A 125 15.72 -11.62 4.32
N PHE A 126 16.16 -11.77 5.57
CA PHE A 126 16.40 -13.08 6.18
C PHE A 126 15.11 -13.90 6.30
N GLY A 127 14.03 -13.29 6.79
CA GLY A 127 12.72 -13.95 6.88
C GLY A 127 12.22 -14.47 5.53
N SER A 128 12.57 -13.78 4.45
CA SER A 128 12.28 -14.23 3.09
C SER A 128 13.17 -15.40 2.68
N ILE A 129 14.50 -15.32 2.88
CA ILE A 129 15.44 -16.41 2.56
C ILE A 129 15.08 -17.71 3.29
N LEU A 130 14.61 -17.59 4.53
CA LEU A 130 14.20 -18.73 5.36
C LEU A 130 12.87 -19.34 4.94
N ASP A 131 12.06 -18.65 4.13
CA ASP A 131 10.86 -19.23 3.55
C ASP A 131 11.26 -20.15 2.37
N PRO A 132 11.00 -21.47 2.44
CA PRO A 132 11.39 -22.40 1.39
C PRO A 132 10.83 -22.06 0.00
N ARG A 133 9.75 -21.27 -0.04
CA ARG A 133 9.10 -20.79 -1.27
C ARG A 133 9.83 -19.57 -1.86
N LEU A 134 10.49 -18.76 -1.02
CA LEU A 134 11.12 -17.50 -1.40
C LEU A 134 12.64 -17.65 -1.35
N LYS A 135 13.20 -18.17 -2.44
CA LYS A 135 14.66 -18.32 -2.57
C LYS A 135 15.35 -16.97 -2.72
N VAL A 136 16.68 -16.96 -2.60
CA VAL A 136 17.52 -15.77 -2.84
C VAL A 136 17.24 -15.13 -4.21
N ASP A 137 16.92 -15.94 -5.22
CA ASP A 137 16.55 -15.47 -6.57
C ASP A 137 15.31 -14.56 -6.55
N PHE A 138 14.34 -14.82 -5.67
CA PHE A 138 13.15 -13.98 -5.51
C PHE A 138 13.52 -12.58 -4.98
N ILE A 139 14.35 -12.52 -3.93
CA ILE A 139 14.85 -11.26 -3.37
C ILE A 139 15.64 -10.48 -4.41
N THR A 140 16.47 -11.19 -5.19
CA THR A 140 17.26 -10.63 -6.28
C THR A 140 16.35 -10.02 -7.34
N HIS A 141 15.29 -10.73 -7.74
CA HIS A 141 14.28 -10.24 -8.67
C HIS A 141 13.58 -8.97 -8.13
N CYS A 142 13.16 -8.99 -6.86
CA CYS A 142 12.52 -7.86 -6.20
C CYS A 142 13.40 -6.61 -6.23
N TYR A 143 14.67 -6.73 -5.84
CA TYR A 143 15.61 -5.61 -5.91
C TYR A 143 15.87 -5.15 -7.33
N LYS A 144 16.01 -6.08 -8.29
CA LYS A 144 16.24 -5.76 -9.70
C LYS A 144 15.10 -4.95 -10.30
N LYS A 145 13.85 -5.27 -9.98
CA LYS A 145 12.68 -4.53 -10.46
C LYS A 145 12.63 -3.11 -9.89
N LEU A 146 13.03 -2.92 -8.63
CA LEU A 146 13.05 -1.61 -7.99
C LEU A 146 14.22 -0.75 -8.44
N ASP A 147 15.41 -1.32 -8.57
CA ASP A 147 16.64 -0.62 -8.88
C ASP A 147 17.60 -1.52 -9.66
N PRO A 148 17.50 -1.53 -11.01
CA PRO A 148 18.35 -2.36 -11.86
C PRO A 148 19.85 -2.05 -11.76
N LEU A 149 20.25 -0.92 -11.17
CA LEU A 149 21.66 -0.51 -11.08
C LEU A 149 22.32 -1.06 -9.82
N THR A 150 21.63 -1.05 -8.68
CA THR A 150 22.22 -1.44 -7.38
C THR A 150 21.71 -2.77 -6.82
N TYR A 151 20.84 -3.49 -7.54
CA TYR A 151 20.22 -4.71 -7.01
C TYR A 151 21.22 -5.80 -6.61
N ALA A 152 22.30 -5.96 -7.37
CA ALA A 152 23.29 -7.01 -7.13
C ALA A 152 24.03 -6.77 -5.80
N GLU A 153 24.38 -5.52 -5.51
CA GLU A 153 25.02 -5.11 -4.25
C GLU A 153 24.08 -5.32 -3.07
N LYS A 154 22.82 -4.88 -3.17
CA LYS A 154 21.79 -5.08 -2.13
C LYS A 154 21.55 -6.57 -1.84
N THR A 155 21.45 -7.38 -2.89
CA THR A 155 21.27 -8.83 -2.75
C THR A 155 22.48 -9.47 -2.07
N LYS A 156 23.70 -9.10 -2.49
CA LYS A 156 24.94 -9.59 -1.90
C LYS A 156 25.04 -9.23 -0.42
N GLU A 157 24.70 -7.99 -0.06
CA GLU A 157 24.72 -7.53 1.33
C GLU A 157 23.80 -8.38 2.22
N VAL A 158 22.56 -8.62 1.80
CA VAL A 158 21.61 -9.46 2.54
C VAL A 158 22.15 -10.88 2.67
N LEU A 159 22.68 -11.46 1.59
CA LEU A 159 23.18 -12.84 1.60
C LEU A 159 24.44 -12.99 2.48
N GLU A 160 25.36 -12.03 2.45
CA GLU A 160 26.55 -12.05 3.30
C GLU A 160 26.19 -11.93 4.77
N LYS A 161 25.30 -11.01 5.12
CA LYS A 161 24.83 -10.85 6.51
C LYS A 161 24.05 -12.08 6.97
N PHE A 162 23.27 -12.72 6.10
CA PHE A 162 22.56 -13.96 6.42
C PHE A 162 23.54 -15.10 6.71
N LYS A 163 24.55 -15.29 5.86
CA LYS A 163 25.57 -16.33 6.05
C LYS A 163 26.37 -16.15 7.33
N ARG A 164 26.61 -14.91 7.78
CA ARG A 164 27.30 -14.62 9.05
C ARG A 164 26.53 -15.14 10.27
N LEU A 165 25.21 -15.29 10.19
CA LEU A 165 24.42 -15.85 11.31
C LEU A 165 24.75 -17.31 11.61
N PHE A 166 25.33 -18.04 10.65
CA PHE A 166 25.62 -19.48 10.75
C PHE A 166 27.12 -19.78 10.73
N LYS A 167 27.96 -18.75 10.76
CA LYS A 167 29.41 -18.90 10.95
C LYS A 167 29.69 -18.76 12.43
N GLU A 168 29.64 -19.89 13.13
CA GLU A 168 30.32 -20.08 14.43
C GLU A 168 31.84 -20.18 14.23
#